data_AF-A0A534MCA0-F1
#
_entry.id   AF-A0A534MCA0-F1
#
_cell.length_a   1.000
_cell.length_b   1.000
_cell.length_c   1.000
_cell.angle_alpha   90.00
_cell.angle_beta   90.00
_cell.angle_gamma   90.00
#
_symmetry.space_group_name_H-M   'P 1'
#
loop_
_entity.id
_entity.type
_entity.pdbx_description
1 polymer ?
#
loop_
_entity_poly.entity_id
_entity_poly.type
_entity_poly.pdbx_seq_one_letter_code
_entity_poly.pdbx_strand_id
1 'polypeptide(L)'
;MKIKVLSAAPEAMRLLIDETEPAYANALRRVLVADVPKMAIEDVEFHLGPIRAEDGKEYESVSPLFDEMIAHRLGLIPIPTDLGLYNRRADCPNCHGEGCPNCTIIYSVNKRGPGLVTSADLEPIGDTKLRPADLKIPIVKLGDGQAMLVYATAILGDGKD
;
A
#
# COMPACT_ATOMS: atom_id res chain seq x y z
N MET A 1 24.73 -21.18 -16.51
CA MET A 1 23.57 -20.97 -15.63
C MET A 1 22.35 -21.63 -16.22
N LYS A 2 21.94 -22.75 -15.63
CA LYS A 2 20.78 -23.54 -16.01
C LYS A 2 19.69 -23.37 -14.95
N ILE A 3 18.50 -22.95 -15.34
CA ILE A 3 17.37 -22.72 -14.41
C ILE A 3 16.34 -23.82 -14.59
N LYS A 4 15.94 -24.46 -13.49
CA LYS A 4 14.83 -25.42 -13.45
C LYS A 4 13.77 -24.95 -12.47
N VAL A 5 12.53 -24.87 -12.93
CA VAL A 5 11.37 -24.58 -12.06
C VAL A 5 11.03 -25.84 -11.28
N LEU A 6 11.09 -25.76 -9.94
CA LEU A 6 10.71 -26.86 -9.05
C LEU A 6 9.22 -26.79 -8.70
N SER A 7 8.72 -25.59 -8.43
CA SER A 7 7.30 -25.34 -8.18
C SER A 7 6.96 -23.89 -8.49
N ALA A 8 5.76 -23.65 -9.00
CA ALA A 8 5.22 -22.31 -9.21
C ALA A 8 3.78 -22.25 -8.69
N ALA A 9 3.54 -21.31 -7.78
CA ALA A 9 2.25 -20.92 -7.25
C ALA A 9 2.10 -19.40 -7.43
N PRO A 10 0.88 -18.84 -7.34
CA PRO A 10 0.66 -17.39 -7.55
C PRO A 10 1.55 -16.50 -6.68
N GLU A 11 1.71 -16.83 -5.40
CA GLU A 11 2.47 -16.03 -4.42
C GLU A 11 3.92 -16.53 -4.20
N ALA A 12 4.31 -17.66 -4.81
CA ALA A 12 5.59 -18.28 -4.52
C ALA A 12 6.12 -19.14 -5.66
N MET A 13 7.40 -18.97 -6.00
CA MET A 13 8.10 -19.78 -6.98
C MET A 13 9.39 -20.36 -6.38
N ARG A 14 9.70 -21.62 -6.67
CA ARG A 14 10.96 -22.27 -6.30
C ARG A 14 11.73 -22.63 -7.55
N LEU A 15 12.97 -22.14 -7.62
CA LEU A 15 13.89 -22.32 -8.74
C LEU A 15 15.14 -23.03 -8.26
N LEU A 16 15.62 -24.01 -9.04
CA LEU A 16 16.96 -24.57 -8.91
C LEU A 16 17.83 -23.91 -9.99
N ILE A 17 18.93 -23.29 -9.57
CA ILE A 17 19.89 -22.64 -10.46
C ILE A 17 21.20 -23.41 -10.38
N ASP A 18 21.49 -24.18 -11.44
CA ASP A 18 22.70 -24.98 -11.58
C ASP A 18 23.71 -24.31 -12.53
N GLU A 19 24.96 -24.77 -12.52
CA GLU A 19 26.04 -24.30 -13.40
C GLU A 19 26.23 -22.77 -13.34
N THR A 20 26.26 -22.24 -12.12
CA THR A 20 26.44 -20.81 -11.86
C THR A 20 27.34 -20.59 -10.64
N GLU A 21 27.91 -19.40 -10.53
CA GLU A 21 28.64 -19.01 -9.32
C GLU A 21 27.66 -18.48 -8.26
N PRO A 22 27.94 -18.70 -6.96
CA PRO A 22 27.11 -18.15 -5.88
C PRO A 22 26.90 -16.64 -5.95
N ALA A 23 27.89 -15.90 -6.51
CA ALA A 23 27.81 -14.46 -6.71
C ALA A 23 26.63 -14.06 -7.60
N TYR A 24 26.41 -14.76 -8.73
CA TYR A 24 25.29 -14.48 -9.63
C TYR A 24 23.94 -14.81 -9.00
N ALA A 25 23.84 -15.93 -8.28
CA ALA A 25 22.61 -16.29 -7.57
C ALA A 25 22.25 -15.26 -6.49
N ASN A 26 23.24 -14.79 -5.72
CA ASN A 26 23.01 -13.75 -4.72
C ASN A 26 22.71 -12.38 -5.35
N ALA A 27 23.33 -12.05 -6.49
CA ALA A 27 23.00 -10.83 -7.23
C ALA A 27 21.52 -10.83 -7.67
N LEU A 28 21.04 -11.93 -8.25
CA LEU A 28 19.64 -12.09 -8.62
C LEU A 28 18.72 -11.93 -7.39
N ARG A 29 19.04 -12.58 -6.28
CA ARG A 29 18.28 -12.45 -5.02
C ARG A 29 18.22 -11.00 -4.53
N ARG A 30 19.33 -10.25 -4.61
CA ARG A 30 19.37 -8.84 -4.19
C ARG A 30 18.51 -7.96 -5.08
N VAL A 31 18.61 -8.11 -6.40
CA VAL A 31 17.81 -7.35 -7.38
C VAL A 31 16.32 -7.61 -7.17
N LEU A 32 15.92 -8.87 -6.95
CA LEU A 32 14.52 -9.22 -6.71
C LEU A 32 13.93 -8.57 -5.44
N VAL A 33 14.76 -8.29 -4.44
CA VAL A 33 14.32 -7.66 -3.18
C VAL A 33 14.34 -6.14 -3.29
N ALA A 34 15.43 -5.58 -3.84
CA ALA A 34 15.72 -4.15 -3.78
C ALA A 34 15.25 -3.37 -5.01
N ASP A 35 15.38 -3.93 -6.22
CA ASP A 35 15.30 -3.13 -7.45
C ASP A 35 13.99 -3.36 -8.24
N VAL A 36 13.10 -4.23 -7.75
CA VAL A 36 11.79 -4.48 -8.39
C VAL A 36 10.80 -3.39 -7.96
N PRO A 37 10.32 -2.54 -8.88
CA PRO A 37 9.45 -1.44 -8.54
C PRO A 37 8.07 -1.93 -8.09
N LYS A 38 7.52 -1.28 -7.06
CA LYS A 38 6.20 -1.59 -6.50
C LYS A 38 5.52 -0.32 -5.99
N MET A 39 4.18 -0.28 -6.05
CA MET A 39 3.39 0.76 -5.44
C MET A 39 3.39 0.56 -3.92
N ALA A 40 3.61 1.64 -3.18
CA ALA A 40 3.47 1.67 -1.72
C ALA A 40 2.90 3.03 -1.29
N ILE A 41 2.19 3.05 -0.16
CA ILE A 41 1.67 4.28 0.44
C ILE A 41 2.85 5.06 1.04
N GLU A 42 2.98 6.33 0.65
CA GLU A 42 4.06 7.22 1.07
C GLU A 42 3.52 8.36 1.93
N ASP A 43 2.51 9.08 1.42
CA ASP A 43 1.92 10.22 2.10
C ASP A 43 0.56 9.82 2.70
N VAL A 44 0.31 10.22 3.95
CA VAL A 44 -0.96 9.95 4.65
C VAL A 44 -1.49 11.24 5.26
N GLU A 45 -2.66 11.68 4.80
CA GLU A 45 -3.36 12.86 5.30
C GLU A 45 -4.48 12.44 6.26
N PHE A 46 -4.37 12.88 7.51
CA PHE A 46 -5.38 12.65 8.54
C PHE A 46 -6.34 13.83 8.62
N HIS A 47 -7.63 13.58 8.41
CA HIS A 47 -8.65 14.61 8.61
C HIS A 47 -9.14 14.57 10.06
N LEU A 48 -8.66 15.52 10.86
CA LEU A 48 -9.04 15.68 12.25
C LEU A 48 -10.30 16.53 12.37
N GLY A 49 -11.16 16.19 13.32
CA GLY A 49 -12.34 16.97 13.66
C GLY A 49 -13.60 16.13 13.92
N PRO A 50 -14.71 16.81 14.27
CA PRO A 50 -15.99 16.16 14.52
C PRO A 50 -16.64 15.77 13.19
N ILE A 51 -17.09 14.52 13.12
CA ILE A 51 -17.83 13.95 12.00
C ILE A 51 -19.25 13.70 12.50
N ARG A 52 -20.22 14.42 11.91
CA ARG A 52 -21.64 14.19 12.16
C ARG A 52 -22.16 13.11 11.23
N ALA A 53 -22.67 12.05 11.81
CA ALA A 53 -23.38 11.02 11.07
C ALA A 53 -24.84 11.42 10.84
N GLU A 54 -25.49 10.80 9.85
CA GLU A 54 -26.90 11.04 9.53
C GLU A 54 -27.85 10.65 10.66
N ASP A 55 -27.40 9.75 11.54
CA ASP A 55 -28.11 9.33 12.75
C ASP A 55 -28.00 10.34 13.91
N GLY A 56 -27.33 11.48 13.70
CA GLY A 56 -27.12 12.51 14.71
C GLY A 56 -26.03 12.20 15.73
N LYS A 57 -25.34 11.05 15.61
CA LYS A 57 -24.22 10.69 16.50
C LYS A 57 -22.96 11.42 16.05
N GLU A 58 -22.31 12.10 17.00
CA GLU A 58 -21.03 12.75 16.77
C GLU A 58 -19.90 11.74 16.97
N TYR A 59 -19.02 11.68 15.98
CA TYR A 59 -17.77 10.94 16.03
C TYR A 59 -16.63 11.92 16.00
N GLU A 60 -15.52 11.57 16.62
CA GLU A 60 -14.30 12.36 16.55
C GLU A 60 -13.26 11.55 15.79
N SER A 61 -12.60 12.19 14.81
CA SER A 61 -11.52 11.56 14.05
C SER A 61 -10.23 11.50 14.88
N VAL A 62 -10.30 10.78 15.99
CA VAL A 62 -9.20 10.47 16.90
C VAL A 62 -9.16 8.95 17.08
N SER A 63 -7.99 8.39 16.80
CA SER A 63 -7.75 6.98 16.95
C SER A 63 -7.03 6.68 18.28
N PRO A 64 -7.08 5.44 18.80
CA PRO A 64 -6.27 5.05 19.97
C PRO A 64 -4.77 4.98 19.70
N LEU A 65 -4.36 4.95 18.42
CA LEU A 65 -2.97 4.95 18.00
C LEU A 65 -2.60 6.35 17.49
N PHE A 66 -1.34 6.75 17.71
CA PHE A 66 -0.81 7.96 17.10
C PHE A 66 -0.79 7.84 15.57
N ASP A 67 -0.93 8.98 14.90
CA ASP A 67 -1.06 9.07 13.44
C ASP A 67 0.16 8.45 12.74
N GLU A 68 1.37 8.63 13.26
CA GLU A 68 2.60 8.06 12.69
C GLU A 68 2.60 6.53 12.74
N MET A 69 2.01 5.94 13.78
CA MET A 69 1.88 4.49 13.89
C MET A 69 0.89 3.93 12.87
N ILE A 70 -0.19 4.67 12.59
CA ILE A 70 -1.17 4.28 11.57
C ILE A 70 -0.56 4.46 10.19
N ALA A 71 0.07 5.60 9.92
CA ALA A 71 0.73 5.88 8.65
C ALA A 71 1.78 4.82 8.31
N HIS A 72 2.62 4.46 9.28
CA HIS A 72 3.60 3.38 9.12
C HIS A 72 2.95 2.03 8.84
N ARG A 73 1.80 1.71 9.46
CA ARG A 73 1.05 0.48 9.14
C ARG A 73 0.48 0.51 7.73
N LEU A 74 -0.08 1.65 7.30
CA LEU A 74 -0.61 1.83 5.95
C LEU A 74 0.48 1.65 4.88
N GLY A 75 1.68 2.21 5.10
CA GLY A 75 2.84 2.04 4.22
C GLY A 75 3.27 0.58 4.01
N LEU A 76 2.98 -0.31 4.96
CA LEU A 76 3.31 -1.73 4.88
C LEU A 76 2.22 -2.60 4.23
N ILE A 77 1.07 -2.03 3.87
CA ILE A 77 -0.01 -2.79 3.22
C ILE A 77 0.38 -3.05 1.76
N PRO A 78 0.44 -4.32 1.31
CA PRO A 78 0.73 -4.63 -0.07
C PRO A 78 -0.44 -4.23 -0.97
N ILE A 79 -0.19 -3.24 -1.83
CA ILE A 79 -1.14 -2.78 -2.85
C ILE A 79 -0.74 -3.28 -4.24
N PRO A 80 -1.70 -3.55 -5.12
CA PRO A 80 -1.42 -4.03 -6.47
C PRO A 80 -0.64 -2.97 -7.28
N THR A 81 0.29 -3.44 -8.10
CA THR A 81 1.14 -2.61 -8.95
C THR A 81 0.94 -2.98 -10.41
N ASP A 82 0.62 -2.00 -11.24
CA ASP A 82 0.61 -2.15 -12.70
C ASP A 82 1.68 -1.24 -13.33
N LEU A 83 2.82 -1.84 -13.69
CA LEU A 83 3.96 -1.12 -14.27
C LEU A 83 3.69 -0.58 -15.68
N GLY A 84 2.60 -1.03 -16.34
CA GLY A 84 2.19 -0.49 -17.63
C GLY A 84 1.36 0.79 -17.52
N LEU A 85 0.74 1.02 -16.36
CA LEU A 85 -0.14 2.17 -16.12
C LEU A 85 0.56 3.32 -15.39
N TYR A 86 1.50 3.00 -14.50
CA TYR A 86 2.10 3.99 -13.60
C TYR A 86 3.55 4.31 -13.96
N ASN A 87 3.87 5.61 -13.95
CA ASN A 87 5.22 6.11 -14.00
C ASN A 87 5.73 6.45 -12.60
N ARG A 88 7.05 6.44 -12.40
CA ARG A 88 7.65 7.03 -11.19
C ARG A 88 7.27 8.50 -11.11
N ARG A 89 6.95 8.98 -9.90
CA ARG A 89 6.53 10.37 -9.65
C ARG A 89 7.59 11.37 -10.12
N ALA A 90 8.87 11.09 -9.83
CA ALA A 90 10.01 11.93 -10.22
C ALA A 90 10.16 12.08 -11.75
N ASP A 91 9.86 11.03 -12.51
CA ASP A 91 10.03 10.97 -13.96
C ASP A 91 8.71 11.19 -14.72
N CYS A 92 7.65 11.63 -14.03
CA CYS A 92 6.33 11.72 -14.63
C CYS A 92 6.26 12.86 -15.66
N PRO A 93 5.96 12.58 -16.93
CA PRO A 93 5.98 13.59 -18.00
C PRO A 93 4.85 14.62 -17.89
N ASN A 94 3.76 14.30 -17.17
CA ASN A 94 2.56 15.12 -17.12
C ASN A 94 2.51 16.10 -15.95
N CYS A 95 3.07 15.72 -14.79
CA CYS A 95 2.93 16.50 -13.55
C CYS A 95 4.27 16.94 -12.95
N HIS A 96 5.40 16.57 -13.56
CA HIS A 96 6.73 17.00 -13.12
C HIS A 96 6.99 16.83 -11.61
N GLY A 97 6.44 15.75 -11.01
CA GLY A 97 6.60 15.45 -9.60
C GLY A 97 5.46 15.88 -8.67
N GLU A 98 4.51 16.71 -9.12
CA GLU A 98 3.40 17.16 -8.25
C GLU A 98 2.49 16.01 -7.80
N GLY A 99 2.30 15.00 -8.65
CA GLY A 99 1.40 13.88 -8.41
C GLY A 99 0.15 13.98 -9.29
N CYS A 100 -0.14 12.94 -10.06
CA CYS A 100 -1.31 12.86 -10.92
C CYS A 100 -1.77 11.40 -11.07
N PRO A 101 -2.94 11.14 -11.65
CA PRO A 101 -3.47 9.78 -11.79
C PRO A 101 -2.56 8.79 -12.52
N ASN A 102 -1.55 9.26 -13.27
CA ASN A 102 -0.58 8.42 -13.98
C ASN A 102 0.67 8.06 -13.15
N CYS A 103 0.84 8.60 -11.96
CA CYS A 103 1.99 8.31 -11.08
C CYS A 103 1.64 8.11 -9.60
N THR A 104 0.37 8.34 -9.23
CA THR A 104 -0.11 8.18 -7.86
C THR A 104 -1.43 7.42 -7.82
N ILE A 105 -1.66 6.66 -6.75
CA ILE A 105 -2.96 6.12 -6.39
C ILE A 105 -3.38 6.77 -5.07
N ILE A 106 -4.62 7.26 -4.98
CA ILE A 106 -5.15 7.80 -3.73
C ILE A 106 -6.15 6.80 -3.17
N TYR A 107 -5.96 6.42 -1.91
CA TYR A 107 -6.88 5.59 -1.14
C TYR A 107 -7.61 6.46 -0.11
N SER A 108 -8.88 6.20 0.09
CA SER A 108 -9.70 6.81 1.14
C SER A 108 -10.08 5.75 2.16
N VAL A 109 -9.95 6.07 3.44
CA VAL A 109 -10.52 5.28 4.53
C VAL A 109 -11.48 6.17 5.30
N ASN A 110 -12.74 5.78 5.38
CA ASN A 110 -13.74 6.44 6.21
C ASN A 110 -14.47 5.39 7.03
N LYS A 111 -14.03 5.20 8.28
CA LYS A 111 -14.60 4.19 9.18
C LYS A 111 -14.92 4.79 10.54
N ARG A 112 -16.13 4.49 11.02
CA ARG A 112 -16.63 4.88 12.34
C ARG A 112 -16.65 3.67 13.26
N GLY A 113 -16.22 3.87 14.50
CA GLY A 113 -16.22 2.87 15.55
C GLY A 113 -17.59 2.71 16.23
N PRO A 114 -17.75 1.71 17.11
CA PRO A 114 -16.72 0.73 17.48
C PRO A 114 -16.49 -0.31 16.38
N GLY A 115 -15.23 -0.65 16.11
CA GLY A 115 -14.91 -1.61 15.05
C GLY A 115 -13.42 -1.73 14.76
N LEU A 116 -13.04 -2.77 14.01
CA LEU A 116 -11.69 -2.93 13.49
C LEU A 116 -11.61 -2.33 12.09
N VAL A 117 -10.65 -1.43 11.88
CA VAL A 117 -10.26 -0.99 10.54
C VAL A 117 -9.27 -2.00 9.97
N THR A 118 -9.55 -2.50 8.78
CA THR A 118 -8.68 -3.42 8.05
C THR A 118 -8.33 -2.87 6.67
N SER A 119 -7.43 -3.53 5.96
CA SER A 119 -7.09 -3.21 4.58
C SER A 119 -8.29 -3.28 3.61
N ALA A 120 -9.39 -3.95 3.97
CA ALA A 120 -10.64 -3.90 3.22
C ALA A 120 -11.25 -2.49 3.15
N ASP A 121 -10.98 -1.65 4.15
CA ASP A 121 -11.52 -0.30 4.26
C ASP A 121 -10.71 0.73 3.45
N LEU A 122 -9.57 0.34 2.84
CA LEU A 122 -8.83 1.17 1.89
C LEU A 122 -9.51 1.13 0.52
N GLU A 123 -10.27 2.19 0.22
CA GLU A 123 -10.95 2.32 -1.07
C GLU A 123 -10.13 3.17 -2.05
N PRO A 124 -9.70 2.61 -3.19
CA PRO A 124 -9.00 3.41 -4.20
C PRO A 124 -9.98 4.40 -4.85
N ILE A 125 -9.54 5.64 -5.02
CA ILE A 125 -10.24 6.64 -5.81
C ILE A 125 -9.99 6.32 -7.29
N GLY A 126 -10.98 5.74 -7.96
CA GLY A 126 -10.89 5.35 -9.37
C GLY A 126 -11.17 3.87 -9.58
N ASP A 127 -10.16 3.11 -10.03
CA ASP A 127 -10.34 1.70 -10.38
C ASP A 127 -10.34 0.79 -9.14
N THR A 128 -11.42 0.02 -8.99
CA THR A 128 -11.61 -0.94 -7.88
C THR A 128 -10.62 -2.10 -7.92
N LYS A 129 -9.96 -2.36 -9.07
CA LYS A 129 -8.88 -3.34 -9.19
C LYS A 129 -7.65 -3.00 -8.34
N LEU A 130 -7.52 -1.74 -7.92
CA LEU A 130 -6.39 -1.26 -7.12
C LEU A 130 -6.55 -1.55 -5.62
N ARG A 131 -7.58 -2.29 -5.21
CA ARG A 131 -7.76 -2.70 -3.81
C ARG A 131 -6.60 -3.58 -3.32
N PRO A 132 -6.24 -3.50 -2.03
CA PRO A 132 -5.18 -4.34 -1.45
C PRO A 132 -5.41 -5.83 -1.71
N ALA A 133 -4.32 -6.59 -1.90
CA ALA A 133 -4.40 -8.00 -2.23
C ALA A 133 -4.96 -8.85 -1.07
N ASP A 134 -4.58 -8.52 0.17
CA ASP A 134 -5.17 -9.08 1.38
C ASP A 134 -6.04 -8.02 2.06
N LEU A 135 -7.32 -8.33 2.26
CA LEU A 135 -8.34 -7.45 2.83
C LEU A 135 -8.48 -7.60 4.36
N LYS A 136 -7.74 -8.53 4.97
CA LYS A 136 -7.86 -8.89 6.39
C LYS A 136 -6.75 -8.31 7.27
N ILE A 137 -5.86 -7.48 6.71
CA ILE A 137 -4.74 -6.89 7.46
C ILE A 137 -5.30 -5.87 8.45
N PRO A 138 -5.10 -6.03 9.77
CA PRO A 138 -5.62 -5.11 10.77
C PRO A 138 -4.78 -3.83 10.87
N ILE A 139 -5.44 -2.67 10.88
CA ILE A 139 -4.78 -1.35 10.93
C ILE A 139 -4.92 -0.76 12.33
N VAL A 140 -6.15 -0.50 12.78
CA VAL A 140 -6.44 0.06 14.10
C VAL A 140 -7.82 -0.38 14.57
N LYS A 141 -7.99 -0.58 15.88
CA LYS A 141 -9.31 -0.83 16.49
C LYS A 141 -9.85 0.49 17.02
N LEU A 142 -11.01 0.91 16.52
CA LEU A 142 -11.73 2.09 16.98
C LEU A 142 -12.69 1.72 18.12
N GLY A 143 -12.69 2.54 19.16
CA GLY A 143 -13.67 2.54 20.23
C GLY A 143 -14.99 3.21 19.83
N ASP A 144 -15.92 3.30 20.77
CA ASP A 144 -17.17 4.03 20.53
C ASP A 144 -16.91 5.54 20.42
N GLY A 145 -17.59 6.20 19.48
CA GLY A 145 -17.41 7.64 19.19
C GLY A 145 -16.12 7.99 18.43
N GLN A 146 -15.23 7.03 18.17
CA GLN A 146 -14.02 7.26 17.38
C GLN A 146 -14.27 7.03 15.89
N ALA A 147 -13.57 7.77 15.05
CA ALA A 147 -13.56 7.57 13.61
C ALA A 147 -12.14 7.69 13.06
N MET A 148 -11.94 7.16 11.86
CA MET A 148 -10.75 7.37 11.07
C MET A 148 -11.17 7.85 9.68
N LEU A 149 -10.75 9.06 9.34
CA LEU A 149 -10.88 9.64 8.01
C LEU A 149 -9.49 10.00 7.49
N VAL A 150 -9.02 9.24 6.50
CA VAL A 150 -7.65 9.33 6.00
C VAL A 150 -7.63 9.26 4.47
N TYR A 151 -6.82 10.11 3.84
CA TYR A 151 -6.39 9.90 2.46
C TYR A 151 -4.94 9.44 2.43
N ALA A 152 -4.68 8.32 1.78
CA ALA A 152 -3.35 7.74 1.65
C ALA A 152 -2.92 7.75 0.18
N THR A 153 -1.83 8.44 -0.12
CA THR A 153 -1.28 8.53 -1.47
C THR A 153 -0.15 7.53 -1.63
N ALA A 154 -0.29 6.66 -2.62
CA ALA A 154 0.73 5.70 -3.00
C ALA A 154 1.50 6.13 -4.25
N ILE A 155 2.79 5.86 -4.26
CA ILE A 155 3.72 6.12 -5.36
C ILE A 155 4.46 4.85 -5.76
N LEU A 156 5.00 4.85 -6.98
CA LEU A 156 5.86 3.77 -7.46
C LEU A 156 7.28 3.97 -6.92
N GLY A 157 7.71 3.09 -6.01
CA GLY A 157 9.06 3.06 -5.42
C GLY A 157 9.79 1.76 -5.75
N ASP A 158 10.98 1.58 -5.19
CA ASP A 158 11.70 0.31 -5.16
C ASP A 158 11.99 -0.09 -3.69
N GLY A 159 12.55 -1.28 -3.46
CA GLY A 159 12.78 -1.80 -2.10
C GLY A 159 14.12 -1.36 -1.49
N LYS A 160 14.86 -0.50 -2.18
CA LYS A 160 16.14 0.03 -1.70
C LYS A 160 15.95 1.29 -0.86
N ASP A 161 14.96 2.10 -1.24
CA ASP A 161 14.49 3.28 -0.53
C ASP A 161 13.45 2.89 0.54
#